data_AF-A0A4Y2GLT7-F1
#
_entry.id   AF-A0A4Y2GLT7-F1
#
_cell.length_a   1.000
_cell.length_b   1.000
_cell.length_c   1.000
_cell.angle_alpha   90.00
_cell.angle_beta   90.00
_cell.angle_gamma   90.00
#
_symmetry.space_group_name_H-M   'P 1'
#
loop_
_entity.id
_entity.type
_entity.pdbx_description
1 polymer ?
#
loop_
_entity_poly.entity_id
_entity_poly.type
_entity_poly.pdbx_seq_one_letter_code
_entity_poly.pdbx_strand_id
1 'polypeptide(L)'
;KELLAIVKSIEHFHHYLYGRKFLLRTDHASLRWLLNFKEPEGQIARWIQRLQEYDFEIQHRKGTSHGNADALSRRPCTESCKHCTNAEKKFGMEIDISVEVLTTTSVDPWSSCEIQKAQLEDPNIKPILEKKLYSADRPSWQKKKKKKKKKKKKKKKLHLKDGVLYRRWESDNGSS
;
A
#
# COMPACT_ATOMS: atom_id res chain seq x y z
N LYS A 1 9.20 -17.32 10.11
CA LYS A 1 8.60 -15.97 9.99
C LYS A 1 9.59 -15.01 9.34
N GLU A 2 10.83 -14.93 9.84
CA GLU A 2 11.89 -14.08 9.25
C GLU A 2 12.16 -14.27 7.75
N LEU A 3 12.30 -15.50 7.28
CA LEU A 3 12.55 -15.75 5.85
C LEU A 3 11.40 -15.25 4.96
N LEU A 4 10.16 -15.47 5.40
CA LEU A 4 8.98 -14.96 4.70
C LEU A 4 8.96 -13.42 4.70
N ALA A 5 9.30 -12.79 5.82
CA ALA A 5 9.39 -11.34 5.90
C ALA A 5 10.40 -10.80 4.89
N ILE A 6 11.58 -11.43 4.77
CA ILE A 6 12.60 -11.08 3.78
C ILE A 6 12.08 -11.24 2.35
N VAL A 7 11.50 -12.39 2.02
CA VAL A 7 10.94 -12.65 0.68
C VAL A 7 9.90 -11.59 0.34
N LYS A 8 8.99 -11.28 1.27
CA LYS A 8 7.95 -10.26 1.08
C LYS A 8 8.52 -8.86 0.94
N SER A 9 9.53 -8.50 1.73
CA SER A 9 10.21 -7.21 1.62
C SER A 9 10.92 -7.06 0.27
N ILE A 10 11.61 -8.10 -0.19
CA ILE A 10 12.30 -8.07 -1.50
C ILE A 10 11.30 -8.00 -2.65
N GLU A 11 10.21 -8.77 -2.59
CA GLU A 11 9.10 -8.68 -3.56
C GLU A 11 8.49 -7.27 -3.58
N HIS A 12 8.28 -6.65 -2.41
CA HIS A 12 7.72 -5.31 -2.30
C HIS A 12 8.63 -4.23 -2.90
N PHE A 13 9.95 -4.34 -2.65
CA PHE A 13 10.95 -3.41 -3.16
C PHE A 13 11.59 -3.85 -4.48
N HIS A 14 10.97 -4.79 -5.21
CA HIS A 14 11.52 -5.37 -6.45
C HIS A 14 12.01 -4.30 -7.43
N HIS A 15 11.21 -3.26 -7.67
CA HIS A 15 11.55 -2.18 -8.59
C HIS A 15 12.82 -1.40 -8.24
N TYR A 16 13.26 -1.44 -6.97
CA TYR A 16 14.47 -0.76 -6.49
C TYR A 16 15.67 -1.70 -6.39
N LEU A 17 15.42 -2.98 -6.11
CA LEU A 17 16.44 -3.98 -5.80
C LEU A 17 16.87 -4.79 -7.02
N TYR A 18 15.99 -4.94 -8.01
CA TYR A 18 16.28 -5.77 -9.17
C TYR A 18 17.46 -5.21 -9.99
N GLY A 19 18.42 -6.09 -10.32
CA GLY A 19 19.62 -5.74 -11.09
C GLY A 19 20.66 -4.93 -10.32
N ARG A 20 20.52 -4.75 -8.99
CA ARG A 20 21.49 -4.04 -8.15
C ARG A 20 21.96 -4.92 -7.01
N LYS A 21 23.24 -4.79 -6.63
CA LYS A 21 23.77 -5.40 -5.42
C LYS A 21 23.35 -4.61 -4.19
N PHE A 22 22.81 -5.28 -3.18
CA PHE A 22 22.40 -4.63 -1.93
C PHE A 22 22.75 -5.43 -0.68
N LEU A 23 22.71 -4.76 0.49
CA LEU A 23 22.96 -5.39 1.79
C LEU A 23 21.63 -5.72 2.48
N LEU A 24 21.42 -6.99 2.78
CA LEU A 24 20.27 -7.46 3.55
C LEU A 24 20.66 -7.63 5.03
N ARG A 25 20.17 -6.73 5.89
CA ARG A 25 20.43 -6.79 7.33
C ARG A 25 19.30 -7.48 8.08
N THR A 26 19.59 -8.60 8.74
CA THR A 26 18.63 -9.38 9.54
C THR A 26 19.19 -9.65 10.93
N ASP A 27 18.31 -9.78 11.91
CA ASP A 27 18.62 -10.23 13.27
C ASP A 27 18.63 -11.76 13.42
N HIS A 28 18.38 -12.49 12.32
CA HIS A 28 18.37 -13.95 12.33
C HIS A 28 19.66 -14.53 11.71
N ALA A 29 20.61 -14.89 12.58
CA ALA A 29 21.94 -15.37 12.20
C ALA A 29 21.94 -16.59 11.26
N SER A 30 20.96 -17.50 11.42
CA SER A 30 20.78 -18.72 10.62
C SER A 30 20.64 -18.43 9.13
N LEU A 31 20.12 -17.25 8.78
CA LEU A 31 19.88 -16.87 7.39
C LEU A 31 21.15 -16.53 6.63
N ARG A 32 22.31 -16.36 7.29
CA ARG A 32 23.60 -16.25 6.59
C ARG A 32 23.89 -17.45 5.69
N TRP A 33 23.38 -18.62 6.08
CA TRP A 33 23.55 -19.87 5.35
C TRP A 33 22.39 -20.18 4.41
N LEU A 34 21.41 -19.27 4.27
CA LEU A 34 20.17 -19.51 3.53
C LEU A 34 20.41 -19.96 2.09
N LEU A 35 21.36 -19.34 1.39
CA LEU A 35 21.70 -19.65 0.00
C LEU A 35 22.60 -20.89 -0.14
N ASN A 36 23.20 -21.37 0.95
CA ASN A 36 24.13 -22.49 0.97
C ASN A 36 23.46 -23.79 1.48
N PHE A 37 22.13 -23.83 1.54
CA PHE A 37 21.41 -25.04 1.95
C PHE A 37 21.65 -26.17 0.94
N LYS A 38 22.10 -27.32 1.45
CA LYS A 38 22.50 -28.48 0.63
C LYS A 38 21.30 -29.14 -0.06
N GLU A 39 20.15 -29.17 0.62
CA GLU A 39 18.87 -29.72 0.14
C GLU A 39 17.72 -28.90 0.73
N PRO A 40 17.32 -27.79 0.10
CA PRO A 40 16.12 -27.10 0.52
C PRO A 40 14.89 -27.84 -0.01
N GLU A 41 13.93 -28.14 0.86
CA GLU A 41 12.68 -28.82 0.48
C GLU A 41 11.45 -27.91 0.59
N GLY A 42 10.42 -28.25 -0.19
CA GLY A 42 9.09 -27.67 -0.10
C GLY A 42 9.05 -26.14 -0.29
N GLN A 43 8.45 -25.44 0.68
CA GLN A 43 8.24 -23.98 0.61
C GLN A 43 9.56 -23.20 0.65
N ILE A 44 10.57 -23.71 1.37
CA ILE A 44 11.88 -23.05 1.52
C ILE A 44 12.62 -23.04 0.18
N ALA A 45 12.60 -24.16 -0.56
CA ALA A 45 13.18 -24.24 -1.90
C ALA A 45 12.59 -23.18 -2.85
N ARG A 46 11.27 -23.02 -2.83
CA ARG A 46 10.55 -22.03 -3.65
C ARG A 46 10.88 -20.59 -3.30
N TRP A 47 11.22 -20.33 -2.04
CA TRP A 47 11.67 -19.02 -1.58
C TRP A 47 13.13 -18.77 -1.94
N ILE A 48 14.01 -19.73 -1.76
CA ILE A 48 15.42 -19.63 -2.19
C ILE A 48 15.50 -19.38 -3.69
N GLN A 49 14.72 -20.11 -4.50
CA GLN A 49 14.67 -19.91 -5.94
C GLN A 49 14.26 -18.48 -6.34
N ARG A 50 13.30 -17.87 -5.63
CA ARG A 50 12.90 -16.47 -5.85
C ARG A 50 14.00 -15.49 -5.43
N LEU A 51 14.68 -15.79 -4.33
CA LEU A 51 15.76 -14.95 -3.83
C LEU A 51 17.00 -14.99 -4.73
N GLN A 52 17.25 -16.11 -5.44
CA GLN A 52 18.34 -16.24 -6.41
C GLN A 52 18.26 -15.25 -7.59
N GLU A 53 17.10 -14.64 -7.85
CA GLU A 53 16.95 -13.60 -8.87
C GLU A 53 17.62 -12.26 -8.47
N TYR A 54 18.04 -12.13 -7.21
CA TYR A 54 18.59 -10.90 -6.65
C TYR A 54 20.05 -11.09 -6.20
N ASP A 55 20.86 -10.04 -6.35
CA ASP A 55 22.23 -10.00 -5.84
C ASP A 55 22.26 -9.27 -4.49
N PHE A 56 22.51 -10.01 -3.41
CA PHE A 56 22.57 -9.43 -2.08
C PHE A 56 23.53 -10.17 -1.15
N GLU A 57 24.06 -9.43 -0.17
CA GLU A 57 24.85 -9.99 0.92
C GLU A 57 24.10 -9.91 2.24
N ILE A 58 24.10 -11.01 2.99
CA ILE A 58 23.40 -11.12 4.27
C ILE A 58 24.32 -10.70 5.40
N GLN A 59 23.97 -9.62 6.11
CA GLN A 59 24.64 -9.17 7.31
C GLN A 59 23.76 -9.37 8.53
N HIS A 60 24.20 -10.24 9.45
CA HIS A 60 23.54 -10.37 10.74
C HIS A 60 23.82 -9.15 11.61
N ARG A 61 22.78 -8.59 12.22
CA ARG A 61 22.86 -7.48 13.18
C ARG A 61 22.06 -7.87 14.43
N LYS A 62 22.64 -7.74 15.63
CA LYS A 62 21.96 -8.11 16.89
C LYS A 62 20.60 -7.41 16.99
N GLY A 63 19.55 -8.14 17.38
CA GLY A 63 18.18 -7.62 17.51
C GLY A 63 18.06 -6.36 18.39
N THR A 64 18.88 -6.23 19.43
CA THR A 64 18.95 -5.02 20.26
C THR A 64 19.31 -3.75 19.49
N SER A 65 20.01 -3.88 18.37
CA SER A 65 20.36 -2.78 17.47
C SER A 65 19.46 -2.71 16.22
N HIS A 66 18.47 -3.60 16.10
CA HIS A 66 17.54 -3.70 14.98
C HIS A 66 16.13 -3.20 15.36
N GLY A 67 16.06 -2.36 16.40
CA GLY A 67 14.80 -1.88 16.99
C GLY A 67 13.87 -1.15 16.03
N ASN A 68 14.41 -0.49 14.99
CA ASN A 68 13.60 0.17 13.97
C ASN A 68 12.77 -0.83 13.15
N ALA A 69 13.39 -1.89 12.64
CA ALA A 69 12.67 -2.88 11.86
C ALA A 69 11.82 -3.80 12.77
N ASP A 70 12.29 -4.08 13.99
CA ASP A 70 11.53 -4.82 14.99
C ASP A 70 10.24 -4.07 15.40
N ALA A 71 10.29 -2.75 15.55
CA ALA A 71 9.09 -1.94 15.80
C ALA A 71 8.11 -1.97 14.61
N LEU A 72 8.62 -1.89 13.38
CA LEU A 72 7.79 -1.92 12.17
C LEU A 72 7.22 -3.31 11.85
N SER A 73 7.91 -4.38 12.25
CA SER A 73 7.40 -5.75 12.10
C SER A 73 6.33 -6.07 13.16
N ARG A 74 6.38 -5.38 14.31
CA ARG A 74 5.37 -5.42 15.39
C ARG A 74 4.23 -4.43 15.13
N ARG A 75 3.35 -4.67 14.15
CA ARG A 75 2.13 -3.83 13.94
C ARG A 75 0.90 -4.35 14.71
N PRO A 76 -0.09 -3.46 14.94
CA PRO A 76 -0.26 -2.68 16.15
C PRO A 76 -0.98 -3.49 17.23
N CYS A 77 -0.50 -3.33 18.44
CA CYS A 77 -1.24 -3.65 19.63
C CYS A 77 -2.53 -2.78 19.64
N THR A 78 -3.69 -3.32 20.03
CA THR A 78 -4.89 -2.51 20.30
C THR A 78 -4.56 -1.38 21.29
N GLU A 79 -5.34 -0.29 21.32
CA GLU A 79 -5.09 1.00 22.03
C GLU A 79 -4.72 0.93 23.53
N SER A 80 -4.55 -0.26 24.12
CA SER A 80 -4.24 -0.47 25.52
C SER A 80 -3.21 -1.58 25.77
N CYS A 81 -2.25 -1.81 24.88
CA CYS A 81 -1.25 -2.84 25.12
C CYS A 81 -0.16 -2.38 26.10
N LYS A 82 -0.20 -2.96 27.30
CA LYS A 82 0.79 -2.74 28.39
C LYS A 82 2.23 -3.06 27.97
N HIS A 83 2.42 -3.95 27.00
CA HIS A 83 3.75 -4.32 26.52
C HIS A 83 4.37 -3.20 25.66
N CYS A 84 3.53 -2.50 24.89
CA CYS A 84 3.94 -1.46 23.95
C CYS A 84 4.23 -0.15 24.72
N THR A 85 3.41 0.19 25.71
CA THR A 85 3.67 1.36 26.60
C THR A 85 4.94 1.22 27.45
N ASN A 86 5.26 0.01 27.92
CA ASN A 86 6.50 -0.25 28.66
C ASN A 86 7.74 -0.22 27.75
N ALA A 87 7.60 -0.61 26.48
CA ALA A 87 8.68 -0.53 25.50
C ALA A 87 9.01 0.93 25.16
N GLU A 88 8.01 1.78 24.94
CA GLU A 88 8.19 3.22 24.68
C GLU A 88 8.94 3.92 25.82
N LYS A 89 8.56 3.65 27.08
CA LYS A 89 9.24 4.21 28.27
C LYS A 89 10.70 3.77 28.38
N LYS A 90 11.03 2.54 27.95
CA LYS A 90 12.39 1.99 28.03
C LYS A 90 13.32 2.56 26.97
N PHE A 91 12.78 3.05 25.85
CA PHE A 91 13.58 3.59 24.74
C PHE A 91 13.94 5.06 24.86
N GLY A 92 13.50 5.77 25.93
CA GLY A 92 13.95 7.14 26.20
C GLY A 92 13.78 8.10 25.02
N MET A 93 12.71 7.92 24.22
CA MET A 93 12.36 8.91 23.21
C MET A 93 11.73 10.11 23.91
N GLU A 94 12.57 11.02 24.39
CA GLU A 94 12.18 12.43 24.45
C GLU A 94 12.02 12.87 22.98
N ILE A 95 10.79 12.81 22.50
CA ILE A 95 10.44 13.33 21.18
C ILE A 95 10.35 14.85 21.33
N ASP A 96 11.49 15.54 21.21
CA ASP A 96 11.49 16.97 20.86
C ASP A 96 11.51 17.12 19.33
N ILE A 97 10.62 16.37 18.69
CA ILE A 97 10.22 16.64 17.31
C ILE A 97 8.77 17.04 17.42
N SER A 98 8.52 18.33 17.30
CA SER A 98 7.22 18.89 16.95
C SER A 98 6.84 18.40 15.55
N VAL A 99 6.50 17.12 15.45
CA VAL A 99 5.66 16.61 14.40
C VAL A 99 4.25 16.91 14.88
N GLU A 100 3.56 17.81 14.19
CA GLU A 100 2.11 17.86 14.28
C GLU A 100 1.60 16.47 13.89
N VAL A 101 1.28 15.69 14.92
CA VAL A 101 0.48 14.49 14.80
C VAL A 101 -0.87 14.97 14.29
N LEU A 102 -1.03 14.98 12.97
CA LEU A 102 -2.33 14.95 12.33
C LEU A 102 -2.97 13.64 12.77
N THR A 103 -3.63 13.71 13.92
CA THR A 103 -4.63 12.76 14.32
C THR A 103 -5.54 12.62 13.12
N THR A 104 -5.54 11.44 12.51
CA THR A 104 -6.58 11.03 11.57
C THR A 104 -7.87 10.85 12.38
N THR A 105 -8.36 11.96 12.94
CA THR A 105 -9.78 12.16 13.09
C THR A 105 -10.34 12.02 11.69
N SER A 106 -11.40 11.24 11.57
CA SER A 106 -12.16 10.99 10.35
C SER A 106 -12.85 12.26 9.86
N VAL A 107 -12.08 13.29 9.56
CA VAL A 107 -12.47 14.45 8.80
C VAL A 107 -11.66 14.33 7.52
N ASP A 108 -12.29 13.84 6.47
CA ASP A 108 -11.73 13.89 5.12
C ASP A 108 -11.06 15.27 4.93
N PRO A 109 -9.76 15.37 4.61
CA PRO A 109 -9.05 16.65 4.53
C PRO A 109 -9.57 17.60 3.44
N TRP A 110 -10.57 17.15 2.68
CA TRP A 110 -11.15 17.87 1.57
C TRP A 110 -12.66 17.90 1.79
N SER A 111 -13.21 19.10 1.90
CA SER A 111 -14.66 19.29 1.84
C SER A 111 -15.19 18.85 0.47
N SER A 112 -16.44 18.38 0.42
CA SER A 112 -17.10 18.03 -0.85
C SER A 112 -17.08 19.20 -1.85
N CYS A 113 -17.11 20.44 -1.35
CA CYS A 113 -17.01 21.67 -2.15
C CYS A 113 -15.64 21.79 -2.85
N GLU A 114 -14.54 21.54 -2.14
CA GLU A 114 -13.18 21.60 -2.71
C GLU A 114 -12.96 20.53 -3.76
N ILE A 115 -13.45 19.31 -3.51
CA ILE A 115 -13.39 18.22 -4.49
C ILE A 115 -14.21 18.57 -5.73
N GLN A 116 -15.41 19.14 -5.56
CA GLN A 116 -16.25 19.56 -6.67
C GLN A 116 -15.57 20.63 -7.52
N LYS A 117 -14.97 21.64 -6.88
CA LYS A 117 -14.22 22.71 -7.56
C LYS A 117 -13.06 22.14 -8.37
N ALA A 118 -12.24 21.27 -7.76
CA ALA A 118 -11.14 20.61 -8.45
C ALA A 118 -11.60 19.78 -9.67
N GLN A 119 -12.75 19.10 -9.57
CA GLN A 119 -13.31 18.34 -10.68
C GLN A 119 -13.86 19.22 -11.82
N LEU A 120 -14.33 20.43 -11.51
CA LEU A 120 -14.78 21.42 -12.49
C LEU A 120 -13.61 22.13 -13.19
N GLU A 121 -12.47 22.26 -12.51
CA GLU A 121 -11.23 22.81 -13.07
C GLU A 121 -10.48 21.79 -13.94
N ASP A 122 -10.63 20.48 -13.67
CA ASP A 122 -9.98 19.42 -14.43
C ASP A 122 -10.58 19.26 -15.86
N PRO A 123 -9.79 19.46 -16.93
CA PRO A 123 -10.26 19.44 -18.32
C PRO A 123 -10.75 18.05 -18.79
N ASN A 124 -10.33 16.97 -18.12
CA ASN A 124 -10.74 15.60 -18.41
C ASN A 124 -11.96 15.16 -17.58
N ILE A 125 -12.08 15.61 -16.34
CA ILE A 125 -13.16 15.22 -15.42
C ILE A 125 -14.41 16.08 -15.61
N LYS A 126 -14.26 17.40 -15.78
CA LYS A 126 -15.35 18.35 -16.04
C LYS A 126 -16.36 17.86 -17.10
N PRO A 127 -15.94 17.43 -18.31
CA PRO A 127 -16.88 16.98 -19.34
C PRO A 127 -17.57 15.64 -19.02
N ILE A 128 -17.15 14.92 -17.97
CA ILE A 128 -17.80 13.70 -17.47
C ILE A 128 -18.82 14.07 -16.39
N LEU A 129 -18.46 15.01 -15.51
CA LEU A 129 -19.31 15.56 -14.45
C LEU A 129 -20.54 16.26 -15.04
N GLU A 130 -20.35 17.19 -15.99
CA GLU A 130 -21.45 17.86 -16.71
C GLU A 130 -22.34 16.84 -17.43
N LYS A 131 -21.72 15.87 -18.13
CA LYS A 131 -22.45 14.76 -18.79
C LYS A 131 -23.10 13.77 -17.82
N LYS A 132 -23.05 13.98 -16.51
CA LYS A 132 -23.74 13.19 -15.49
C LYS A 132 -24.82 14.04 -14.82
N LEU A 133 -24.52 15.31 -14.54
CA LEU A 133 -25.47 16.31 -14.04
C LEU A 133 -26.62 16.56 -15.02
N TYR A 134 -26.31 16.84 -16.29
CA TYR A 134 -27.33 17.13 -17.32
C TYR A 134 -27.92 15.87 -17.99
N SER A 135 -27.50 14.67 -17.57
CA SER A 135 -27.94 13.40 -18.19
C SER A 135 -28.72 12.51 -17.22
N ALA A 136 -29.65 13.10 -16.46
CA ALA A 136 -30.72 12.32 -15.85
C ALA A 136 -31.49 11.51 -16.92
N ASP A 137 -31.53 12.01 -18.16
CA ASP A 137 -32.06 11.25 -19.29
C ASP A 137 -31.06 10.27 -19.90
N ARG A 138 -31.47 9.00 -19.89
CA ARG A 138 -30.81 7.87 -20.54
C ARG A 138 -30.53 8.24 -22.01
N PRO A 139 -29.26 8.29 -22.45
CA PRO A 139 -28.97 8.71 -23.82
C PRO A 139 -29.66 7.79 -24.83
N SER A 140 -30.32 8.39 -25.83
CA SER A 140 -31.00 7.64 -26.90
C SER A 140 -30.07 6.62 -27.54
N TRP A 141 -30.64 5.49 -27.98
CA TRP A 141 -29.91 4.35 -28.53
C TRP A 141 -28.89 4.72 -29.63
N GLN A 142 -29.17 5.76 -30.41
CA GLN A 142 -28.28 6.24 -31.47
C GLN A 142 -26.96 6.82 -30.92
N LYS A 143 -26.98 7.58 -29.82
CA LYS A 143 -25.76 8.11 -29.17
C LYS A 143 -24.91 7.02 -28.51
N LYS A 144 -25.50 5.85 -28.20
CA LYS A 144 -24.74 4.71 -27.66
C LYS A 144 -23.82 4.08 -28.71
N LYS A 145 -24.19 4.03 -30.00
CA LYS A 145 -23.36 3.35 -31.03
C LYS A 145 -21.98 3.99 -31.19
N LYS A 146 -21.88 5.33 -31.11
CA LYS A 146 -20.61 6.08 -31.30
C LYS A 146 -19.58 5.97 -30.15
N LYS A 147 -19.94 5.42 -28.98
CA LYS A 147 -19.01 5.28 -27.83
C LYS A 147 -18.29 3.93 -27.84
N LYS A 148 -16.94 3.95 -27.86
CA LYS A 148 -16.07 2.76 -27.71
C LYS A 148 -16.47 1.94 -26.46
N LYS A 149 -16.55 0.60 -26.59
CA LYS A 149 -16.97 -0.33 -25.51
C LYS A 149 -16.21 -0.11 -24.19
N LYS A 150 -14.89 0.12 -24.24
CA LYS A 150 -14.04 0.41 -23.06
C LYS A 150 -14.48 1.67 -22.30
N LYS A 151 -14.80 2.76 -23.00
CA LYS A 151 -15.30 4.02 -22.40
C LYS A 151 -16.67 3.83 -21.73
N LYS A 152 -17.53 2.97 -22.27
CA LYS A 152 -18.84 2.64 -21.66
C LYS A 152 -18.72 1.88 -20.34
N LYS A 153 -17.82 0.86 -20.26
CA LYS A 153 -17.61 0.10 -19.03
C LYS A 153 -17.10 1.00 -17.88
N LYS A 154 -16.12 1.88 -18.16
CA LYS A 154 -15.61 2.85 -17.17
C LYS A 154 -16.69 3.82 -16.67
N LYS A 155 -17.59 4.33 -17.54
CA LYS A 155 -18.68 5.24 -17.14
C LYS A 155 -19.70 4.60 -16.18
N LYS A 156 -19.86 3.28 -16.20
CA LYS A 156 -20.77 2.56 -15.27
C LYS A 156 -20.23 2.51 -13.83
N LYS A 157 -18.91 2.59 -13.63
CA LYS A 157 -18.28 2.57 -12.30
C LYS A 157 -18.23 3.95 -11.64
N LEU A 158 -18.71 5.00 -12.32
CA LEU A 158 -18.74 6.37 -11.81
C LEU A 158 -20.16 6.75 -11.37
N HIS A 159 -20.29 7.26 -10.16
CA HIS A 159 -21.56 7.74 -9.59
C HIS A 159 -21.39 9.17 -9.04
N LEU A 160 -22.51 9.88 -8.92
CA LEU A 160 -22.54 11.25 -8.44
C LEU A 160 -23.14 11.23 -7.04
N LYS A 161 -22.49 11.90 -6.09
CA LYS A 161 -22.99 12.10 -4.72
C LYS A 161 -22.71 13.55 -4.34
N ASP A 162 -23.74 14.29 -3.97
CA ASP A 162 -23.65 15.71 -3.56
C ASP A 162 -22.89 16.60 -4.55
N GLY A 163 -23.10 16.38 -5.84
CA GLY A 163 -22.45 17.16 -6.92
C GLY A 163 -20.99 16.76 -7.21
N VAL A 164 -20.44 15.79 -6.49
CA VAL A 164 -19.07 15.25 -6.67
C VAL A 164 -19.12 13.90 -7.37
N LEU A 165 -18.21 13.68 -8.33
CA LEU A 165 -18.07 12.44 -9.07
C LEU A 165 -17.16 11.45 -8.33
N TYR A 166 -17.73 10.32 -7.92
CA TYR A 166 -17.00 9.24 -7.24
C TYR A 166 -16.83 8.01 -8.14
N ARG A 167 -15.73 7.28 -7.93
CA ARG A 167 -15.51 5.96 -8.52
C ARG A 167 -15.90 4.88 -7.49
N ARG A 168 -16.82 4.01 -7.88
CA ARG A 168 -17.11 2.78 -7.14
C ARG A 168 -15.92 1.83 -7.31
N TRP A 169 -15.31 1.46 -6.18
CA TRP A 169 -14.36 0.36 -6.10
C TRP A 169 -15.15 -0.90 -5.74
N GLU A 170 -14.87 -2.00 -6.44
CA GLU A 170 -15.34 -3.33 -6.05
C GLU A 170 -14.21 -3.92 -5.21
N SER A 171 -14.51 -4.38 -3.99
CA SER A 171 -13.53 -5.12 -3.18
C SER A 171 -13.15 -6.43 -3.88
N ASP A 172 -12.02 -7.03 -3.53
CA ASP A 172 -11.54 -8.29 -4.14
C ASP A 172 -12.57 -9.44 -4.08
N ASN A 173 -13.53 -9.35 -3.16
CA ASN A 173 -14.64 -10.30 -2.98
C ASN A 173 -15.89 -9.97 -3.80
N GLY A 174 -15.86 -8.95 -4.68
CA GLY A 174 -16.95 -8.60 -5.59
C GLY A 174 -18.18 -7.96 -4.96
N SER A 175 -18.18 -7.68 -3.65
CA SER A 175 -19.23 -6.88 -3.00
C SER A 175 -19.00 -5.37 -3.23
N SER A 176 -20.11 -4.67 -3.52
CA SER A 176 -20.20 -3.22 -3.69
C SER A 176 -20.56 -2.52 -2.39
#